data_AF-A0A2P6QI44-F1
#
_entry.id   AF-A0A2P6QI44-F1
#
_cell.length_a   1.000
_cell.length_b   1.000
_cell.length_c   1.000
_cell.angle_alpha   90.00
_cell.angle_beta   90.00
_cell.angle_gamma   90.00
#
_symmetry.space_group_name_H-M   'P 1'
#
loop_
_entity.id
_entity.type
_entity.pdbx_description
1 polymer ?
#
loop_
_entity_poly.entity_id
_entity_poly.type
_entity_poly.pdbx_seq_one_letter_code
_entity_poly.pdbx_strand_id
1 'polypeptide(L)'
;MMMERDIEPDTITYSALMDGYCLRGEMDQAREVFDLMPSKGSMVNAHSYNILINGYCKHKYIDEAVMLFEAMSRKGLFPDTVTYNTLMDGFCKMEGKRCKEVVLRDARLWPTSRYPNLCRFAGWLM
;
A
#
# COMPACT_ATOMS: atom_id res chain seq x y z
N MET A 1 13.92 4.77 -22.62
CA MET A 1 12.56 4.44 -22.13
C MET A 1 12.07 3.21 -22.89
N MET A 2 11.33 2.33 -22.21
CA MET A 2 10.98 0.98 -22.66
C MET A 2 9.73 1.00 -23.57
N MET A 3 9.82 1.72 -24.70
CA MET A 3 8.70 1.90 -25.66
C MET A 3 9.02 1.41 -27.08
N GLU A 4 10.15 0.70 -27.29
CA GLU A 4 10.59 0.27 -28.63
C GLU A 4 10.39 -1.22 -28.93
N ARG A 5 9.70 -1.97 -28.08
CA ARG A 5 9.41 -3.38 -28.36
C ARG A 5 7.97 -3.71 -27.99
N ASP A 6 7.31 -4.42 -28.89
CA ASP A 6 5.93 -4.93 -28.88
C ASP A 6 5.66 -5.95 -27.75
N ILE A 7 6.27 -5.72 -26.58
CA ILE A 7 6.12 -6.54 -25.39
C ILE A 7 5.08 -5.84 -24.54
N GLU A 8 3.87 -6.38 -24.50
CA GLU A 8 2.86 -5.93 -23.56
C GLU A 8 3.44 -6.01 -22.14
N PRO A 9 3.54 -4.89 -21.42
CA PRO A 9 4.06 -4.89 -20.07
C PRO A 9 3.17 -5.76 -19.20
N ASP A 10 3.77 -6.76 -18.55
CA ASP A 10 3.08 -7.60 -17.60
C ASP A 10 2.98 -6.89 -16.23
N THR A 11 2.24 -7.50 -15.30
CA THR A 11 2.10 -7.00 -13.92
C THR A 11 3.45 -6.79 -13.23
N ILE A 12 4.48 -7.57 -13.59
CA ILE A 12 5.83 -7.47 -13.03
C ILE A 12 6.52 -6.21 -13.53
N THR A 13 6.38 -5.89 -14.81
CA THR A 13 6.94 -4.69 -15.44
C THR A 13 6.36 -3.43 -14.81
N TYR A 14 5.04 -3.37 -14.63
CA TYR A 14 4.40 -2.25 -13.94
C TYR A 14 4.84 -2.13 -12.48
N SER A 15 4.92 -3.27 -11.77
CA SER A 15 5.36 -3.29 -10.37
C SER A 15 6.80 -2.77 -10.22
N ALA A 16 7.70 -3.15 -11.12
CA ALA A 16 9.09 -2.66 -11.12
C ALA A 16 9.18 -1.17 -11.45
N LEU A 17 8.39 -0.68 -12.40
CA LEU A 17 8.31 0.75 -12.72
C LEU A 17 7.80 1.57 -11.53
N MET A 18 6.72 1.12 -10.90
CA MET A 18 6.16 1.75 -9.71
C MET A 18 7.20 1.78 -8.57
N ASP A 19 7.88 0.66 -8.30
CA ASP A 19 8.90 0.61 -7.26
C ASP A 19 10.07 1.55 -7.57
N GLY A 20 10.51 1.62 -8.83
CA GLY A 20 11.52 2.57 -9.29
C GLY A 20 11.13 4.03 -9.07
N TYR A 21 9.89 4.42 -9.37
CA TYR A 21 9.38 5.77 -9.10
C TYR A 21 9.25 6.03 -7.59
N CYS A 22 8.74 5.06 -6.83
CA CYS A 22 8.69 5.12 -5.37
C CYS A 22 10.08 5.33 -4.75
N LEU A 23 11.13 4.65 -5.23
CA LEU A 23 12.50 4.80 -4.73
C LEU A 23 13.10 6.19 -5.00
N ARG A 24 12.63 6.87 -6.06
CA ARG A 24 13.03 8.23 -6.42
C ARG A 24 12.20 9.32 -5.74
N GLY A 25 11.16 8.94 -5.00
CA GLY A 25 10.19 9.87 -4.42
C GLY A 25 9.24 10.50 -5.44
N GLU A 26 9.22 9.96 -6.65
CA GLU A 26 8.40 10.38 -7.78
C GLU A 26 6.98 9.79 -7.66
N MET A 27 6.29 10.10 -6.56
CA MET A 27 5.03 9.44 -6.18
C MET A 27 3.88 9.69 -7.16
N ASP A 28 3.85 10.84 -7.83
CA ASP A 28 2.84 11.15 -8.85
C ASP A 28 2.97 10.22 -10.06
N GLN A 29 4.21 9.97 -10.50
CA GLN A 29 4.50 9.05 -11.61
C GLN A 29 4.24 7.60 -11.20
N ALA A 30 4.58 7.22 -9.96
CA ALA A 30 4.23 5.90 -9.43
C ALA A 30 2.70 5.68 -9.43
N ARG A 31 1.92 6.72 -9.11
CA ARG A 31 0.46 6.68 -9.11
C ARG A 31 -0.12 6.60 -10.53
N GLU A 32 0.42 7.37 -11.46
CA GLU A 32 0.03 7.31 -12.87
C GLU A 32 0.20 5.91 -13.44
N VAL A 33 1.34 5.26 -13.16
CA VAL A 33 1.59 3.88 -13.59
C VAL A 33 0.57 2.90 -13.00
N PHE A 34 0.23 3.06 -11.73
CA PHE A 34 -0.79 2.23 -11.07
C PHE A 34 -2.18 2.38 -11.68
N ASP A 35 -2.59 3.62 -11.96
CA ASP A 35 -3.89 3.93 -12.57
C ASP A 35 -3.93 3.51 -14.06
N LEU A 36 -2.77 3.39 -14.71
CA LEU A 36 -2.63 2.89 -16.07
C LEU A 36 -2.82 1.36 -16.16
N MET A 37 -2.49 0.59 -15.12
CA MET A 37 -2.53 -0.89 -15.15
C MET A 37 -3.90 -1.45 -15.61
N PRO A 38 -5.05 -1.04 -15.05
CA PRO A 38 -6.36 -1.52 -15.50
C PRO A 38 -6.66 -1.16 -16.95
N SER A 39 -6.24 0.03 -17.40
CA SER A 39 -6.49 0.51 -18.77
C SER A 39 -5.70 -0.28 -19.82
N LYS A 40 -4.63 -0.96 -19.41
CA LYS A 40 -3.77 -1.80 -20.25
C LYS A 40 -4.08 -3.30 -20.09
N GLY A 41 -5.21 -3.65 -19.48
CA GLY A 41 -5.64 -5.04 -19.29
C GLY A 41 -4.91 -5.78 -18.15
N SER A 42 -4.05 -5.08 -17.38
CA SER A 42 -3.37 -5.67 -16.23
C SER A 42 -4.19 -5.49 -14.95
N MET A 43 -4.44 -6.59 -14.25
CA MET A 43 -5.18 -6.56 -13.00
C MET A 43 -4.30 -6.03 -11.85
N VAL A 44 -4.77 -4.97 -11.22
CA VAL A 44 -4.20 -4.49 -9.96
C VAL A 44 -4.45 -5.54 -8.87
N ASN A 45 -3.38 -6.01 -8.25
CA ASN A 45 -3.42 -7.00 -7.18
C ASN A 45 -2.92 -6.41 -5.85
N ALA A 46 -2.93 -7.22 -4.79
CA ALA A 46 -2.43 -6.81 -3.47
C ALA A 46 -0.98 -6.30 -3.49
N HIS A 47 -0.14 -6.89 -4.35
CA HIS A 47 1.26 -6.49 -4.48
C HIS A 47 1.41 -5.07 -5.03
N SER A 48 0.65 -4.69 -6.06
CA SER A 48 0.65 -3.34 -6.62
C SER A 48 0.23 -2.28 -5.58
N TYR A 49 -0.79 -2.58 -4.77
CA TYR A 49 -1.19 -1.72 -3.65
C TYR A 49 -0.07 -1.57 -2.61
N ASN A 50 0.59 -2.67 -2.26
CA ASN A 50 1.67 -2.67 -1.26
C ASN A 50 2.86 -1.82 -1.68
N ILE A 51 3.22 -1.84 -2.97
CA ILE A 51 4.32 -1.01 -3.50
C ILE A 51 4.02 0.48 -3.28
N LEU A 52 2.82 0.95 -3.65
CA LEU A 52 2.44 2.35 -3.44
C LEU A 52 2.33 2.71 -1.97
N ILE A 53 1.65 1.89 -1.16
CA ILE A 53 1.51 2.12 0.28
C ILE A 53 2.90 2.28 0.91
N ASN A 54 3.85 1.41 0.55
CA ASN A 54 5.22 1.51 1.02
C ASN A 54 5.96 2.75 0.54
N GLY A 55 5.81 3.12 -0.74
CA GLY A 55 6.37 4.36 -1.29
C GLY A 55 5.85 5.59 -0.55
N TYR A 56 4.53 5.69 -0.38
CA TYR A 56 3.88 6.79 0.32
C TYR A 56 4.29 6.86 1.80
N CYS A 57 4.36 5.74 2.51
CA CYS A 57 4.85 5.71 3.90
C CYS A 57 6.31 6.18 4.02
N LYS A 58 7.19 5.75 3.11
CA LYS A 58 8.61 6.17 3.10
C LYS A 58 8.77 7.67 2.84
N HIS A 59 7.87 8.26 2.05
CA HIS A 59 7.89 9.68 1.70
C HIS A 59 6.97 10.53 2.59
N LYS A 60 6.44 9.97 3.69
CA LYS A 60 5.59 10.64 4.69
C LYS A 60 4.23 11.12 4.17
N TYR A 61 3.78 10.60 3.04
CA TYR A 61 2.43 10.81 2.46
C TYR A 61 1.45 9.80 3.04
N ILE A 62 1.22 9.90 4.35
CA ILE A 62 0.48 8.88 5.10
C ILE A 62 -1.01 8.85 4.76
N ASP A 63 -1.60 10.00 4.48
CA ASP A 63 -3.02 10.09 4.15
C ASP A 63 -3.33 9.37 2.83
N GLU A 64 -2.44 9.50 1.84
CA GLU A 64 -2.48 8.79 0.57
C GLU A 64 -2.31 7.28 0.74
N ALA A 65 -1.37 6.86 1.60
CA ALA A 65 -1.19 5.44 1.94
C ALA A 65 -2.46 4.84 2.57
N VAL A 66 -3.13 5.59 3.45
CA VAL A 66 -4.38 5.18 4.11
C VAL A 66 -5.53 5.10 3.11
N MET A 67 -5.69 6.09 2.23
CA MET A 67 -6.73 6.05 1.19
C MET A 67 -6.58 4.81 0.27
N LEU A 68 -5.34 4.45 -0.08
CA LEU A 68 -5.07 3.26 -0.88
C LEU A 68 -5.37 1.98 -0.13
N PHE A 69 -5.02 1.93 1.16
CA PHE A 69 -5.35 0.80 2.03
C PHE A 69 -6.88 0.60 2.14
N GLU A 70 -7.65 1.67 2.35
CA GLU A 70 -9.13 1.57 2.37
C GLU A 70 -9.70 1.17 1.00
N ALA A 71 -9.09 1.63 -0.10
CA ALA A 71 -9.48 1.22 -1.44
C ALA A 71 -9.20 -0.27 -1.68
N MET A 72 -8.10 -0.80 -1.14
CA MET A 72 -7.74 -2.21 -1.18
C MET A 72 -8.78 -3.05 -0.43
N SER A 73 -9.12 -2.68 0.81
CA SER A 73 -10.14 -3.36 1.63
C SER A 73 -11.53 -3.33 0.97
N ARG A 74 -11.94 -2.18 0.40
CA ARG A 74 -13.22 -2.07 -0.34
C ARG A 74 -13.30 -2.96 -1.58
N LYS A 75 -12.16 -3.28 -2.20
CA LYS A 75 -12.07 -4.22 -3.32
C LYS A 75 -11.99 -5.69 -2.87
N GLY A 76 -12.04 -5.97 -1.56
CA GLY A 76 -11.91 -7.32 -1.01
C GLY A 76 -10.50 -7.89 -1.14
N LEU A 77 -9.50 -7.04 -1.39
CA LEU A 77 -8.09 -7.45 -1.40
C LEU A 77 -7.58 -7.40 0.03
N PHE A 78 -6.99 -8.50 0.49
CA PHE A 78 -6.47 -8.59 1.86
C PHE A 78 -5.04 -8.06 1.93
N PRO A 79 -4.79 -7.00 2.73
CA PRO A 79 -3.44 -6.51 2.93
C PRO A 79 -2.65 -7.54 3.75
N ASP A 80 -1.36 -7.66 3.45
CA ASP A 80 -0.48 -8.65 4.07
C ASP A 80 0.22 -8.06 5.30
N THR A 81 0.90 -8.91 6.07
CA THR A 81 1.63 -8.47 7.27
C THR A 81 2.64 -7.35 6.97
N VAL A 82 3.21 -7.32 5.77
CA VAL A 82 4.15 -6.28 5.35
C VAL A 82 3.41 -4.94 5.19
N THR A 83 2.25 -4.91 4.54
CA THR A 83 1.42 -3.70 4.40
C THR A 83 1.15 -3.05 5.74
N TYR A 84 0.73 -3.85 6.73
CA TYR A 84 0.41 -3.36 8.07
C TYR A 84 1.63 -2.85 8.82
N ASN A 85 2.75 -3.59 8.77
CA ASN A 85 3.99 -3.17 9.40
C ASN A 85 4.48 -1.83 8.81
N THR A 86 4.39 -1.68 7.50
CA THR A 86 4.77 -0.45 6.80
C THR A 86 3.88 0.74 7.17
N LEU A 87 2.57 0.55 7.23
CA LEU A 87 1.64 1.58 7.70
C LEU A 87 1.91 1.97 9.15
N MET A 88 2.11 1.00 10.05
CA MET A 88 2.46 1.26 11.45
C MET A 88 3.76 2.03 11.60
N ASP A 89 4.82 1.64 10.88
CA ASP A 89 6.09 2.36 10.89
C ASP A 89 5.93 3.80 10.38
N GLY A 90 5.15 3.99 9.31
CA GLY A 90 4.77 5.31 8.80
C GLY A 90 4.03 6.16 9.84
N PHE A 91 3.06 5.59 10.56
CA PHE A 91 2.32 6.28 11.63
C PHE A 91 3.15 6.54 12.88
N CYS A 92 4.14 5.71 13.21
CA CYS A 92 5.04 5.98 14.32
C CYS A 92 5.92 7.19 14.03
N LYS A 93 6.30 7.38 12.76
CA LYS A 93 7.16 8.48 12.31
C LYS A 93 6.43 9.80 12.11
N MET A 94 5.11 9.76 11.93
CA MET A 94 4.24 10.93 11.82
C MET A 94 3.41 11.01 13.09
N GLU A 95 3.67 11.95 14.00
CA GLU A 95 2.96 12.12 15.29
C GLU A 95 1.45 12.50 15.17
N GLY A 96 0.77 12.10 14.09
CA GLY A 96 -0.63 12.37 13.81
C GLY A 96 -1.57 11.32 14.40
N LYS A 97 -2.25 11.67 15.50
CA LYS A 97 -3.24 10.82 16.20
C LYS A 97 -4.43 10.36 15.33
N ARG A 98 -4.74 11.04 14.22
CA ARG A 98 -5.92 10.78 13.37
C ARG A 98 -5.82 9.52 12.50
N CYS A 99 -4.62 9.12 12.08
CA CYS A 99 -4.49 8.09 11.04
C CYS A 99 -4.39 6.66 11.59
N LYS A 100 -4.09 6.49 12.89
CA LYS A 100 -4.10 5.18 13.57
C LYS A 100 -5.50 4.55 13.58
N GLU A 101 -6.55 5.36 13.69
CA GLU A 101 -7.93 4.89 13.82
C GLU A 101 -8.41 4.11 12.60
N VAL A 102 -7.93 4.44 11.39
CA VAL A 102 -8.35 3.76 10.15
C VAL A 102 -7.86 2.32 10.11
N VAL A 103 -6.57 2.09 10.36
CA VAL A 103 -6.01 0.73 10.45
C VAL A 103 -6.63 -0.04 11.61
N LEU A 104 -6.93 0.64 12.72
CA LEU A 104 -7.61 0.04 13.87
C LEU A 104 -9.09 -0.27 13.60
N ARG A 105 -9.80 0.40 12.69
CA ARG A 105 -11.18 0.01 12.36
C ARG A 105 -11.21 -1.31 11.60
N ASP A 106 -10.34 -1.46 10.61
CA ASP A 106 -10.26 -2.70 9.82
C ASP A 106 -9.71 -3.86 10.67
N ALA A 107 -8.75 -3.60 11.56
CA ALA A 107 -8.22 -4.60 12.47
C ALA A 107 -9.27 -5.20 13.43
N ARG A 108 -10.39 -4.53 13.72
CA ARG A 108 -11.47 -5.09 14.59
C ARG A 108 -12.18 -6.28 13.95
N LEU A 109 -12.12 -6.39 12.63
CA LEU A 109 -12.62 -7.54 11.87
C LEU A 109 -11.55 -8.65 11.76
N TRP A 110 -10.37 -8.37 12.30
CA TRP A 110 -9.18 -9.19 12.50
C TRP A 110 -9.36 -10.47 13.34
N PRO A 111 -9.12 -11.72 12.89
CA PRO A 111 -8.76 -12.77 13.83
C PRO A 111 -7.46 -12.35 14.54
N THR A 112 -7.55 -12.09 15.85
CA THR A 112 -6.42 -11.71 16.72
C THR A 112 -5.25 -12.68 16.63
N SER A 113 -5.51 -13.95 16.27
CA SER A 113 -4.51 -15.00 16.05
C SER A 113 -3.58 -14.75 14.87
N ARG A 114 -4.01 -13.98 13.86
CA ARG A 114 -3.23 -13.77 12.63
C ARG A 114 -2.28 -12.57 12.73
N TYR A 115 -2.54 -11.62 13.63
CA TYR A 115 -1.80 -10.35 13.70
C TYR A 115 -1.57 -9.86 15.16
N PRO A 116 -0.77 -10.59 15.96
CA PRO A 116 -0.57 -10.31 17.38
C PRO A 116 0.13 -8.96 17.65
N ASN A 117 1.04 -8.54 16.77
CA ASN A 117 1.74 -7.25 16.88
C ASN A 117 0.78 -6.07 16.68
N LEU A 118 -0.20 -6.21 15.79
CA LEU A 118 -1.21 -5.19 15.51
C LEU A 118 -2.16 -5.05 16.70
N CYS A 119 -2.56 -6.17 17.31
CA CYS A 119 -3.43 -6.16 18.48
C CYS A 119 -2.74 -5.55 19.71
N ARG A 120 -1.43 -5.76 19.87
CA ARG A 120 -0.62 -5.07 20.88
C ARG A 120 -0.55 -3.56 20.59
N PHE A 121 -0.31 -3.18 19.35
CA PHE A 121 -0.27 -1.77 18.94
C PHE A 121 -1.62 -1.05 19.09
N ALA A 122 -2.72 -1.80 18.90
CA ALA A 122 -4.10 -1.38 19.12
C ALA A 122 -4.52 -1.28 20.60
N GLY A 123 -3.70 -1.81 21.52
CA GLY A 123 -4.07 -1.93 22.93
C GLY A 123 -5.17 -2.98 23.20
N TRP A 124 -5.35 -3.97 22.32
CA TRP A 124 -6.37 -5.02 22.46
C TRP A 124 -5.83 -6.34 23.01
N LEU A 125 -4.52 -6.49 23.07
CA LEU A 125 -3.85 -7.59 23.76
C LEU A 125 -3.12 -6.96 24.96
N MET A 126 -3.73 -7.10 26.16
CA MET A 126 -3.02 -6.95 27.44
C MET A 126 -2.15 -8.18 27.69
#